data_AF-H1VHN8-F1
#
_entry.id   AF-H1VHN8-F1
#
_cell.length_a   1.000
_cell.length_b   1.000
_cell.length_c   1.000
_cell.angle_alpha   90.00
_cell.angle_beta   90.00
_cell.angle_gamma   90.00
#
_symmetry.space_group_name_H-M   'P 1'
#
loop_
_entity.id
_entity.type
_entity.pdbx_description
1 polymer ?
#
loop_
_entity_poly.entity_id
_entity_poly.type
_entity_poly.pdbx_seq_one_letter_code
_entity_poly.pdbx_strand_id
1 'polypeptide(L)'
;MLERARYGEGVALQHATPSDPARIPLPDDDPAAMETVCRIVHGRVLDATGSSPSVLDASPAHVLAVAVLADKYDCAPALALAAEHWLRPETMEDVARWGHICPKRRDLLVAAYWLKHEKGFEAGSRRLLAEVSGSFRPLAEGRQSLDENIALRVARELSSYSPFLFTSQIFICPFEHAPPR
;
A
#
# COMPACT_ATOMS: atom_id res chain seq x y z
N MET A 1 29.38 2.08 36.00
CA MET A 1 27.92 2.24 36.03
C MET A 1 27.46 2.51 34.61
N LEU A 2 26.82 1.53 33.96
CA LEU A 2 26.26 1.68 32.62
C LEU A 2 24.77 2.02 32.78
N GLU A 3 24.42 3.29 32.61
CA GLU A 3 23.02 3.67 32.41
C GLU A 3 22.54 3.03 31.11
N ARG A 4 21.68 2.02 31.24
CA ARG A 4 20.92 1.49 30.10
C ARG A 4 20.09 2.64 29.57
N ALA A 5 20.39 3.11 28.37
CA ALA A 5 19.48 3.92 27.58
C ALA A 5 18.16 3.14 27.47
N ARG A 6 17.18 3.51 28.32
CA ARG A 6 15.82 2.98 28.24
C ARG A 6 15.08 3.89 27.28
N TYR A 7 14.54 3.34 26.21
CA TYR A 7 13.62 4.06 25.33
C TYR A 7 12.50 4.65 26.21
N GLY A 8 12.38 5.98 26.22
CA GLY A 8 11.44 6.69 27.11
C GLY A 8 9.99 6.26 26.90
N GLU A 9 9.63 5.91 25.66
CA GLU A 9 8.32 5.35 25.30
C GLU A 9 8.05 4.01 25.98
N GLY A 10 9.05 3.12 26.03
CA GLY A 10 8.94 1.81 26.69
C GLY A 10 8.76 1.92 28.20
N VAL A 11 9.29 2.98 28.82
CA VAL A 11 9.07 3.28 30.25
C VAL A 11 7.68 3.89 30.47
N ALA A 12 7.23 4.78 29.58
CA ALA A 12 5.88 5.36 29.66
C ALA A 12 4.79 4.27 29.59
N LEU A 13 4.98 3.24 28.78
CA LEU A 13 4.06 2.10 28.69
C LEU A 13 3.98 1.26 29.98
N GLN A 14 5.06 1.16 30.75
CA GLN A 14 5.08 0.37 32.00
C GLN A 14 4.17 0.96 33.08
N HIS A 15 3.92 2.27 33.03
CA HIS A 15 3.10 2.98 34.00
C HIS A 15 1.70 3.31 33.47
N ALA A 16 1.40 2.94 32.23
CA ALA A 16 0.11 3.22 31.61
C ALA A 16 -1.01 2.41 32.28
N THR A 17 -2.14 3.08 32.52
CA THR A 17 -3.38 2.44 33.00
C THR A 17 -4.54 2.77 32.05
N PRO A 18 -5.66 2.02 32.08
CA PRO A 18 -6.83 2.38 31.27
C PRO A 18 -7.36 3.81 31.54
N SER A 19 -7.19 4.30 32.76
CA SER A 19 -7.56 5.67 33.17
C SER A 19 -6.50 6.74 32.85
N ASP A 20 -5.26 6.32 32.64
CA ASP A 20 -4.13 7.19 32.28
C ASP A 20 -3.25 6.48 31.23
N PRO A 21 -3.69 6.45 29.97
CA PRO A 21 -2.98 5.75 28.92
C PRO A 21 -1.72 6.52 28.52
N ALA A 22 -0.64 5.81 28.23
CA ALA A 22 0.56 6.41 27.66
C ALA A 22 0.22 7.09 26.33
N ARG A 23 0.71 8.32 26.15
CA ARG A 23 0.55 9.10 24.92
C ARG A 23 1.83 9.01 24.11
N ILE A 24 1.74 8.42 22.92
CA ILE A 24 2.86 8.29 21.98
C ILE A 24 2.54 9.20 20.78
N PRO A 25 3.33 10.26 20.53
CA PRO A 25 3.14 11.12 19.38
C PRO A 25 3.60 10.40 18.09
N LEU A 26 2.76 10.44 17.06
CA LEU A 26 3.03 9.87 15.73
C LEU A 26 2.95 10.96 14.64
N PRO A 27 3.93 11.88 14.58
CA PRO A 27 3.82 13.08 13.73
C PRO A 27 3.92 12.80 12.23
N ASP A 28 4.54 11.68 11.84
CA ASP A 28 4.79 11.33 10.44
C ASP A 28 3.68 10.45 9.82
N ASP A 29 2.71 10.01 10.62
CA ASP A 29 1.66 9.10 10.17
C ASP A 29 0.38 9.84 9.80
N ASP A 30 -0.25 9.40 8.70
CA ASP A 30 -1.58 9.89 8.34
C ASP A 30 -2.61 9.37 9.37
N PRO A 31 -3.33 10.26 10.08
CA PRO A 31 -4.22 9.85 11.16
C PRO A 31 -5.42 9.04 10.66
N ALA A 32 -5.91 9.29 9.44
CA ALA A 32 -7.06 8.58 8.89
C ALA A 32 -6.67 7.16 8.44
N ALA A 33 -5.49 7.00 7.84
CA ALA A 33 -4.93 5.71 7.49
C ALA A 33 -4.61 4.89 8.74
N MET A 34 -4.06 5.53 9.78
CA MET A 34 -3.80 4.88 11.08
C MET A 34 -5.10 4.41 11.75
N GLU A 35 -6.15 5.24 11.74
CA GLU A 35 -7.48 4.82 12.21
C GLU A 35 -7.96 3.57 11.46
N THR A 36 -7.76 3.53 10.14
CA THR A 36 -8.16 2.39 9.31
C THR A 36 -7.38 1.12 9.66
N VAL A 37 -6.06 1.23 9.85
CA VAL A 37 -5.21 0.11 10.31
C VAL A 37 -5.72 -0.42 11.65
N CYS A 38 -5.91 0.46 12.64
CA CYS A 38 -6.43 0.10 13.95
C CYS A 38 -7.80 -0.59 13.85
N ARG A 39 -8.71 -0.06 13.04
CA ARG A 39 -10.03 -0.65 12.83
C ARG A 39 -9.96 -2.05 12.23
N ILE A 40 -9.10 -2.28 11.25
CA ILE A 40 -8.90 -3.61 10.66
C ILE A 40 -8.33 -4.58 11.69
N VAL A 41 -7.26 -4.18 12.38
CA VAL A 41 -6.59 -5.00 13.41
C VAL A 41 -7.56 -5.38 14.55
N HIS A 42 -8.46 -4.48 14.92
CA HIS A 42 -9.49 -4.74 15.94
C HIS A 42 -10.79 -5.36 15.41
N GLY A 43 -10.87 -5.73 14.12
CA GLY A 43 -12.05 -6.39 13.54
C GLY A 43 -13.27 -5.47 13.34
N ARG A 44 -13.09 -4.14 13.37
CA ARG A 44 -14.13 -3.11 13.23
C ARG A 44 -14.25 -2.59 11.79
N VAL A 45 -14.18 -3.50 10.83
CA VAL A 45 -14.18 -3.18 9.40
C VAL A 45 -15.54 -2.64 8.93
N LEU A 46 -16.63 -3.16 9.50
CA LEU A 46 -18.01 -2.79 9.13
C LEU A 46 -18.58 -1.62 9.94
N ASP A 47 -17.91 -1.19 11.01
CA ASP A 47 -18.41 -0.18 11.93
C ASP A 47 -18.31 1.23 11.32
N ALA A 48 -19.21 1.63 10.43
CA ALA A 48 -19.27 3.01 9.96
C ALA A 48 -19.66 3.93 11.15
N THR A 49 -18.68 4.47 11.87
CA THR A 49 -18.94 5.38 12.99
C THR A 49 -19.03 6.81 12.47
N GLY A 50 -20.25 7.28 12.23
CA GLY A 50 -20.55 8.68 11.94
C GLY A 50 -19.84 9.22 10.69
N SER A 51 -18.79 10.02 10.90
CA SER A 51 -18.06 10.79 9.88
C SER A 51 -16.99 10.00 9.12
N SER A 52 -16.56 8.84 9.63
CA SER A 52 -15.51 8.04 9.00
C SER A 52 -16.12 7.11 7.96
N PRO A 53 -15.69 7.16 6.68
CA PRO A 53 -16.16 6.24 5.65
C PRO A 53 -15.86 4.78 6.03
N SER A 54 -16.65 3.87 5.48
CA SER A 54 -16.41 2.43 5.61
C SER A 54 -14.99 2.09 5.18
N VAL A 55 -14.33 1.21 5.93
CA VAL A 55 -12.98 0.69 5.57
C VAL A 55 -12.99 0.10 4.15
N LEU A 56 -14.09 -0.51 3.76
CA LEU A 56 -14.23 -1.15 2.45
C LEU A 56 -14.32 -0.14 1.29
N ASP A 57 -14.86 1.06 1.56
CA ASP A 57 -15.06 2.11 0.56
C ASP A 57 -13.88 3.11 0.49
N ALA A 58 -12.70 2.68 0.94
CA ALA A 58 -11.49 3.48 0.94
C ALA A 58 -11.12 3.93 -0.49
N SER A 59 -10.79 5.22 -0.63
CA SER A 59 -10.26 5.73 -1.90
C SER A 59 -8.89 5.12 -2.20
N PRO A 60 -8.47 5.01 -3.47
CA PRO A 60 -7.15 4.48 -3.84
C PRO A 60 -5.95 5.13 -3.12
N ALA A 61 -5.97 6.46 -2.95
CA ALA A 61 -4.92 7.17 -2.24
C ALA A 61 -4.90 6.78 -0.75
N HIS A 62 -6.07 6.58 -0.14
CA HIS A 62 -6.20 6.10 1.22
C HIS A 62 -5.71 4.65 1.38
N VAL A 63 -6.04 3.78 0.43
CA VAL A 63 -5.55 2.39 0.40
C VAL A 63 -4.02 2.36 0.33
N LEU A 64 -3.40 3.23 -0.46
CA LEU A 64 -1.94 3.36 -0.51
C LEU A 64 -1.36 3.85 0.83
N ALA A 65 -1.93 4.89 1.44
CA ALA A 65 -1.47 5.37 2.74
C ALA A 65 -1.54 4.26 3.81
N VAL A 66 -2.64 3.49 3.82
CA VAL A 66 -2.79 2.31 4.69
C VAL A 66 -1.74 1.25 4.37
N ALA A 67 -1.45 0.97 3.11
CA ALA A 67 -0.44 0.00 2.70
C ALA A 67 0.98 0.38 3.17
N VAL A 68 1.32 1.67 3.10
CA VAL A 68 2.60 2.20 3.61
C VAL A 68 2.71 2.03 5.13
N LEU A 69 1.64 2.37 5.87
CA LEU A 69 1.61 2.14 7.32
C LEU A 69 1.69 0.65 7.66
N ALA A 70 1.06 -0.20 6.86
CA ALA A 70 1.08 -1.65 7.06
C ALA A 70 2.49 -2.25 6.93
N ASP A 71 3.31 -1.73 6.01
CA ASP A 71 4.74 -2.08 5.90
C ASP A 71 5.54 -1.48 7.06
N LYS A 72 5.31 -0.20 7.41
CA LYS A 72 6.02 0.51 8.49
C LYS A 72 5.85 -0.18 9.84
N TYR A 73 4.63 -0.63 10.14
CA TYR A 73 4.25 -1.25 11.42
C TYR A 73 4.22 -2.78 11.36
N ASP A 74 4.67 -3.39 10.26
CA ASP A 74 4.68 -4.84 10.04
C ASP A 74 3.33 -5.53 10.33
N CYS A 75 2.24 -4.90 9.90
CA CYS A 75 0.88 -5.38 10.13
C CYS A 75 0.14 -5.79 8.84
N ALA A 76 0.83 -5.84 7.70
CA ALA A 76 0.26 -6.30 6.42
C ALA A 76 -0.50 -7.65 6.51
N PRO A 77 -0.05 -8.68 7.25
CA PRO A 77 -0.82 -9.91 7.40
C PRO A 77 -2.22 -9.72 8.02
N ALA A 78 -2.35 -8.78 8.97
CA ALA A 78 -3.64 -8.47 9.59
C ALA A 78 -4.61 -7.80 8.60
N LEU A 79 -4.08 -7.18 7.55
CA LEU A 79 -4.84 -6.46 6.53
C LEU A 79 -5.21 -7.33 5.32
N ALA A 80 -4.82 -8.61 5.28
CA ALA A 80 -4.97 -9.46 4.10
C ALA A 80 -6.40 -9.50 3.52
N LEU A 81 -7.43 -9.57 4.37
CA LEU A 81 -8.82 -9.58 3.91
C LEU A 81 -9.27 -8.24 3.33
N ALA A 82 -8.81 -7.13 3.90
CA ALA A 82 -9.09 -5.80 3.36
C ALA A 82 -8.35 -5.59 2.03
N ALA A 83 -7.10 -6.06 1.94
CA ALA A 83 -6.30 -6.04 0.72
C ALA A 83 -6.99 -6.81 -0.41
N GLU A 84 -7.51 -8.02 -0.15
CA GLU A 84 -8.25 -8.80 -1.15
C GLU A 84 -9.48 -8.04 -1.67
N HIS A 85 -10.18 -7.33 -0.79
CA HIS A 85 -11.33 -6.51 -1.21
C HIS A 85 -10.92 -5.31 -2.08
N TRP A 86 -9.92 -4.53 -1.63
CA TRP A 86 -9.48 -3.32 -2.32
C TRP A 86 -8.79 -3.62 -3.65
N LEU A 87 -8.07 -4.75 -3.73
CA LEU A 87 -7.14 -5.06 -4.82
C LEU A 87 -7.60 -6.25 -5.67
N ARG A 88 -8.87 -6.65 -5.57
CA ARG A 88 -9.44 -7.67 -6.45
C ARG A 88 -9.27 -7.30 -7.93
N PRO A 89 -9.10 -8.28 -8.84
CA PRO A 89 -8.84 -8.02 -10.25
C PRO A 89 -9.81 -7.05 -10.91
N GLU A 90 -11.11 -7.12 -10.59
CA GLU A 90 -12.15 -6.26 -11.14
C GLU A 90 -11.91 -4.78 -10.79
N THR A 91 -11.38 -4.52 -9.59
CA THR A 91 -11.02 -3.16 -9.17
C THR A 91 -9.79 -2.64 -9.90
N MET A 92 -8.92 -3.55 -10.35
CA MET A 92 -7.65 -3.24 -11.04
C MET A 92 -7.81 -3.02 -12.55
N GLU A 93 -8.94 -3.41 -13.15
CA GLU A 93 -9.22 -3.25 -14.59
C GLU A 93 -9.17 -1.78 -15.07
N ASP A 94 -9.42 -0.85 -14.15
CA ASP A 94 -9.46 0.60 -14.43
C ASP A 94 -8.13 1.33 -14.21
N VAL A 95 -7.05 0.62 -13.88
CA VAL A 95 -5.73 1.23 -13.65
C VAL A 95 -5.19 1.87 -14.94
N ALA A 96 -5.53 1.29 -16.09
CA ALA A 96 -5.29 1.85 -17.41
C ALA A 96 -6.58 1.88 -18.23
N ARG A 97 -6.81 2.98 -18.94
CA ARG A 97 -7.92 3.09 -19.89
C ARG A 97 -7.52 3.94 -21.09
N TRP A 98 -7.80 3.45 -22.29
CA TRP A 98 -7.57 4.17 -23.55
C TRP A 98 -6.12 4.63 -23.73
N GLY A 99 -5.15 3.80 -23.31
CA GLY A 99 -3.73 4.11 -23.43
C GLY A 99 -3.17 5.06 -22.38
N HIS A 100 -3.96 5.44 -21.38
CA HIS A 100 -3.53 6.33 -20.30
C HIS A 100 -3.57 5.64 -18.94
N ILE A 101 -2.57 5.96 -18.11
CA ILE A 101 -2.54 5.57 -16.69
C ILE A 101 -3.55 6.44 -15.95
N CYS A 102 -4.51 5.84 -15.26
CA CYS A 102 -5.49 6.58 -14.48
C CYS A 102 -4.84 7.16 -13.21
N PRO A 103 -4.76 8.50 -13.04
CA PRO A 103 -4.07 9.10 -11.90
C PRO A 103 -4.68 8.72 -10.56
N LYS A 104 -5.99 8.45 -10.52
CA LYS A 104 -6.69 8.02 -9.31
C LYS A 104 -6.49 6.54 -8.99
N ARG A 105 -6.20 5.69 -9.98
CA ARG A 105 -6.13 4.22 -9.79
C ARG A 105 -4.70 3.70 -9.71
N ARG A 106 -3.70 4.45 -10.20
CA ARG A 106 -2.28 4.07 -10.09
C ARG A 106 -1.82 3.78 -8.64
N ASP A 107 -2.46 4.39 -7.65
CA ASP A 107 -2.18 4.16 -6.22
C ASP A 107 -2.48 2.73 -5.80
N LEU A 108 -3.48 2.08 -6.41
CA LEU A 108 -3.81 0.68 -6.11
C LEU A 108 -2.70 -0.27 -6.56
N LEU A 109 -2.00 0.02 -7.67
CA LEU A 109 -0.89 -0.81 -8.12
C LEU A 109 0.28 -0.75 -7.13
N VAL A 110 0.60 0.46 -6.65
CA VAL A 110 1.67 0.67 -5.66
C VAL A 110 1.24 0.07 -4.31
N ALA A 111 -0.03 0.20 -3.91
CA ALA A 111 -0.57 -0.43 -2.72
C ALA A 111 -0.51 -1.96 -2.80
N ALA A 112 -0.80 -2.55 -3.97
CA ALA A 112 -0.67 -3.99 -4.19
C ALA A 112 0.77 -4.47 -4.05
N TYR A 113 1.74 -3.66 -4.47
CA TYR A 113 3.16 -3.95 -4.24
C TYR A 113 3.49 -3.93 -2.74
N TRP A 114 3.07 -2.88 -2.02
CA TRP A 114 3.31 -2.73 -0.58
C TRP A 114 2.68 -3.85 0.26
N LEU A 115 1.43 -4.19 -0.03
CA LEU A 115 0.67 -5.25 0.67
C LEU A 115 1.06 -6.66 0.21
N LYS A 116 2.01 -6.78 -0.73
CA LYS A 116 2.42 -8.04 -1.34
C LYS A 116 1.25 -8.84 -1.95
N HIS A 117 0.29 -8.13 -2.52
CA HIS A 117 -0.94 -8.71 -3.05
C HIS A 117 -0.77 -9.12 -4.52
N GLU A 118 -0.31 -10.35 -4.74
CA GLU A 118 0.11 -10.88 -6.05
C GLU A 118 -0.96 -10.74 -7.14
N LYS A 119 -2.17 -11.26 -6.91
CA LYS A 119 -3.24 -11.28 -7.92
C LYS A 119 -3.64 -9.88 -8.38
N GLY A 120 -3.74 -8.96 -7.42
CA GLY A 120 -4.08 -7.56 -7.69
C GLY A 120 -2.98 -6.84 -8.46
N PHE A 121 -1.73 -7.05 -8.04
CA PHE A 121 -0.57 -6.49 -8.74
C PHE A 121 -0.51 -7.02 -10.18
N GLU A 122 -0.62 -8.33 -10.38
CA GLU A 122 -0.62 -8.96 -11.70
C GLU A 122 -1.72 -8.39 -12.60
N ALA A 123 -2.96 -8.32 -12.09
CA ALA A 123 -4.10 -7.78 -12.84
C ALA A 123 -3.83 -6.33 -13.29
N GLY A 124 -3.37 -5.47 -12.37
CA GLY A 124 -3.05 -4.08 -12.67
C GLY A 124 -1.87 -3.92 -13.64
N SER A 125 -0.78 -4.65 -13.44
CA SER A 125 0.39 -4.59 -14.31
C SER A 125 0.08 -5.11 -15.70
N ARG A 126 -0.66 -6.21 -15.81
CA ARG A 126 -1.09 -6.77 -17.10
C ARG A 126 -1.97 -5.77 -17.85
N ARG A 127 -2.86 -5.08 -17.14
CA ARG A 127 -3.72 -4.05 -17.74
C ARG A 127 -2.91 -2.88 -18.30
N LEU A 128 -1.94 -2.38 -17.53
CA LEU A 128 -1.03 -1.32 -17.98
C LEU A 128 -0.25 -1.74 -19.23
N LEU A 129 0.29 -2.96 -19.21
CA LEU A 129 1.06 -3.51 -20.32
C LEU A 129 0.24 -3.73 -21.59
N ALA A 130 -1.03 -4.07 -21.46
CA ALA A 130 -1.93 -4.29 -22.60
C ALA A 130 -2.40 -2.98 -23.24
N GLU A 131 -2.61 -1.92 -22.46
CA GLU A 131 -3.23 -0.70 -22.97
C GLU A 131 -2.24 0.45 -23.20
N VAL A 132 -1.21 0.57 -22.37
CA VAL A 132 -0.29 1.71 -22.41
C VAL A 132 0.91 1.36 -23.28
N SER A 133 0.87 1.86 -24.52
CA SER A 133 2.04 1.87 -25.41
C SER A 133 2.86 3.12 -25.13
N GLY A 134 3.78 3.07 -24.16
CA GLY A 134 4.63 4.24 -23.87
C GLY A 134 5.27 4.24 -22.49
N SER A 135 5.40 5.45 -21.93
CA SER A 135 6.09 5.65 -20.66
C SER A 135 5.21 5.30 -19.46
N PHE A 136 5.75 4.50 -18.54
CA PHE A 136 5.13 4.26 -17.23
C PHE A 136 5.52 5.30 -16.17
N ARG A 137 6.28 6.35 -16.53
CA ARG A 137 6.64 7.45 -15.61
C ARG A 137 5.45 8.11 -14.90
N PRO A 138 4.25 8.22 -15.50
CA PRO A 138 3.08 8.72 -14.80
C PRO A 138 2.66 7.87 -13.58
N LEU A 139 3.27 6.70 -13.33
CA LEU A 139 3.12 6.02 -12.03
C LEU A 139 3.77 6.79 -10.88
N ALA A 140 4.89 7.48 -11.13
CA ALA A 140 5.68 8.18 -10.12
C ALA A 140 5.42 9.70 -10.06
N GLU A 141 4.83 10.29 -11.10
CA GLU A 141 4.60 11.73 -11.19
C GLU A 141 3.82 12.29 -9.98
N GLY A 142 4.36 13.33 -9.34
CA GLY A 142 3.70 14.01 -8.21
C GLY A 142 3.72 13.24 -6.89
N ARG A 143 4.48 12.14 -6.80
CA ARG A 143 4.80 11.48 -5.52
C ARG A 143 6.04 12.13 -4.89
N GLN A 144 6.21 11.90 -3.59
CA GLN A 144 7.44 12.24 -2.86
C GLN A 144 7.93 11.00 -2.13
N SER A 145 9.23 10.94 -1.83
CA SER A 145 9.85 9.99 -0.90
C SER A 145 9.87 8.51 -1.36
N LEU A 146 9.56 7.57 -0.46
CA LEU A 146 9.70 6.13 -0.65
C LEU A 146 8.72 5.57 -1.70
N ASP A 147 7.52 6.14 -1.76
CA ASP A 147 6.49 5.78 -2.75
C ASP A 147 6.88 6.14 -4.18
N GLU A 148 7.62 7.25 -4.35
CA GLU A 148 8.16 7.64 -5.66
C GLU A 148 9.20 6.62 -6.15
N ASN A 149 10.12 6.20 -5.27
CA ASN A 149 11.15 5.21 -5.62
C ASN A 149 10.56 3.86 -6.00
N ILE A 150 9.53 3.40 -5.29
CA ILE A 150 8.84 2.15 -5.62
C ILE A 150 8.05 2.31 -6.92
N ALA A 151 7.32 3.41 -7.11
CA ALA A 151 6.63 3.66 -8.35
C ALA A 151 7.57 3.73 -9.56
N LEU A 152 8.77 4.32 -9.40
CA LEU A 152 9.83 4.34 -10.40
C LEU A 152 10.39 2.93 -10.68
N ARG A 153 10.58 2.13 -9.63
CA ARG A 153 11.01 0.72 -9.79
C ARG A 153 9.96 -0.07 -10.58
N VAL A 154 8.69 0.02 -10.18
CA VAL A 154 7.57 -0.62 -10.89
C VAL A 154 7.53 -0.14 -12.35
N ALA A 155 7.61 1.17 -12.59
CA ALA A 155 7.61 1.73 -13.95
C ALA A 155 8.80 1.22 -14.79
N ARG A 156 9.98 1.11 -14.20
CA ARG A 156 11.18 0.58 -14.86
C ARG A 156 11.01 -0.88 -15.22
N GLU A 157 10.51 -1.71 -14.29
CA GLU A 157 10.26 -3.12 -14.57
C GLU A 157 9.21 -3.26 -15.67
N LEU A 158 8.08 -2.56 -15.62
CA LEU A 158 7.08 -2.60 -16.70
C LEU A 158 7.66 -2.20 -18.06
N SER A 159 8.58 -1.22 -18.07
CA SER A 159 9.27 -0.79 -19.30
C SER A 159 10.20 -1.88 -19.86
N SER A 160 10.78 -2.74 -19.02
CA SER A 160 11.63 -3.85 -19.47
C SER A 160 10.82 -4.98 -20.12
N TYR A 161 9.56 -5.15 -19.72
CA TYR A 161 8.65 -6.19 -20.25
C TYR A 161 7.82 -5.74 -21.45
N SER A 162 7.58 -4.43 -21.62
CA SER A 162 6.86 -3.87 -22.78
C SER A 162 7.34 -4.39 -24.16
N PRO A 163 8.65 -4.60 -24.43
CA PRO A 163 9.12 -5.14 -25.71
C PRO A 163 8.81 -6.64 -25.94
N PHE A 164 8.54 -7.41 -24.87
CA PHE A 164 8.46 -8.88 -24.91
C PHE A 164 7.03 -9.43 -25.00
N LEU A 165 6.01 -8.58 -24.85
CA LEU A 165 4.59 -8.96 -24.84
C LEU A 165 4.04 -9.39 -26.20
N PHE A 166 4.78 -9.20 -27.28
CA PHE A 166 4.40 -9.73 -28.59
C PHE A 166 4.55 -11.26 -28.69
N THR A 167 5.14 -11.94 -27.70
CA THR A 167 5.49 -13.36 -27.87
C THR A 167 5.05 -14.38 -26.82
N SER A 168 4.77 -14.07 -25.53
CA SER A 168 4.26 -15.08 -24.57
C SER A 168 3.83 -14.50 -23.22
N GLN A 169 2.99 -15.25 -22.48
CA GLN A 169 2.61 -15.04 -21.08
C GLN A 169 3.85 -14.89 -20.18
N ILE A 170 4.18 -13.66 -19.79
CA ILE A 170 5.21 -13.39 -18.78
C ILE A 170 4.51 -12.96 -17.50
N PHE A 171 4.59 -13.82 -16.49
CA PHE A 171 4.13 -13.57 -15.12
C PHE A 171 5.19 -12.70 -14.42
N ILE A 172 4.80 -11.49 -14.00
CA ILE A 172 5.68 -10.61 -13.22
C ILE A 172 5.34 -10.82 -11.75
N CYS A 173 6.09 -11.71 -11.08
CA CYS A 173 6.08 -11.78 -9.62
C CYS A 173 7.30 -11.03 -9.09
N PRO A 174 7.19 -9.76 -8.64
CA PRO A 174 8.32 -9.01 -8.12
C PRO A 174 8.81 -9.51 -6.75
N PHE A 175 8.13 -10.49 -6.14
CA PHE A 175 8.35 -10.92 -4.76
C PHE A 175 9.53 -11.89 -4.57
N GLU A 176 10.04 -12.54 -5.64
CA GLU A 176 11.14 -13.50 -5.52
C GLU A 176 12.55 -12.86 -5.43
N HIS A 177 12.68 -11.56 -5.73
CA HIS A 177 14.00 -10.89 -5.81
C HIS A 177 14.08 -9.59 -4.99
N ALA A 178 13.18 -9.37 -4.03
CA ALA A 178 13.36 -8.31 -3.05
C ALA A 178 14.49 -8.74 -2.08
N PRO A 179 15.58 -7.97 -1.93
CA PRO A 179 16.58 -8.29 -0.91
C PRO A 179 15.88 -8.30 0.47
N PRO A 180 16.24 -9.23 1.37
CA PRO A 180 15.82 -9.09 2.76
C PRO A 180 16.32 -7.73 3.27
N ARG A 181 15.42 -6.97 3.90
CA ARG A 181 15.76 -5.71 4.56
C ARG A 181 16.71 -5.97 5.72
#